data_AF-A0A3C0IYX7-F1
#
_entry.id   AF-A0A3C0IYX7-F1
#
_cell.length_a   1.000
_cell.length_b   1.000
_cell.length_c   1.000
_cell.angle_alpha   90.00
_cell.angle_beta   90.00
_cell.angle_gamma   90.00
#
_symmetry.space_group_name_H-M   'P 1'
#
loop_
_entity.id
_entity.type
_entity.pdbx_description
1 polymer ?
#
loop_
_entity_poly.entity_id
_entity_poly.type
_entity_poly.pdbx_seq_one_letter_code
_entity_poly.pdbx_strand_id
1 'polypeptide(L)'
;GLPIVQLVDTQGRFDESAGAWSGMFVKEADPLIIEDLNRRGLLYSEMEYEHSYPFCWRCDTPLLYYARASWFIRMSELRDRLIANNHTINWYPEHIRDGRFGNFIENVVDWAVSRERYWGTPLPIWICQDCGHEHAVGSVAELRQMAKELPEHFELHRPSIDQAVLSCPECGGDARRVPEVMDCWFDSGSMPFAQWHYPFENQDMFAESFPADFITEAVD
;
A
#
# COMPACT_ATOMS: atom_id res chain seq x y z
N GLY A 1 11.56 -24.87 3.67
CA GLY A 1 10.39 -24.13 4.19
C GLY A 1 9.15 -24.95 3.93
N LEU A 2 8.09 -24.73 4.70
CA LEU A 2 6.76 -25.29 4.41
C LEU A 2 6.16 -24.61 3.16
N PRO A 3 5.24 -25.28 2.43
CA PRO A 3 4.58 -24.67 1.28
C PRO A 3 3.64 -23.53 1.71
N ILE A 4 3.48 -22.52 0.85
CA ILE A 4 2.42 -21.51 0.99
C ILE A 4 1.14 -22.11 0.43
N VAL A 5 0.11 -22.22 1.27
CA VAL A 5 -1.21 -22.71 0.89
C VAL A 5 -2.17 -21.54 0.92
N GLN A 6 -2.69 -21.16 -0.24
CA GLN A 6 -3.59 -20.03 -0.42
C GLN A 6 -4.84 -20.49 -1.15
N LEU A 7 -5.86 -20.88 -0.38
CA LEU A 7 -7.11 -21.46 -0.89
C LEU A 7 -8.18 -20.40 -1.20
N VAL A 8 -7.84 -19.13 -1.09
CA VAL A 8 -8.78 -18.01 -1.22
C VAL A 8 -8.28 -17.13 -2.35
N ASP A 9 -9.20 -16.69 -3.20
CA ASP A 9 -8.92 -15.80 -4.32
C ASP A 9 -8.94 -14.32 -3.89
N THR A 10 -8.70 -13.44 -4.86
CA THR A 10 -8.66 -11.98 -4.64
C THR A 10 -10.02 -11.35 -4.35
N GLN A 11 -11.11 -12.11 -4.46
CA GLN A 11 -12.47 -11.68 -4.11
C GLN A 11 -12.90 -12.18 -2.72
N GLY A 12 -12.00 -12.85 -1.99
CA GLY A 12 -12.31 -13.45 -0.68
C GLY A 12 -13.13 -14.72 -0.79
N ARG A 13 -13.14 -15.37 -1.97
CA ARG A 13 -13.84 -16.64 -2.20
C ARG A 13 -12.87 -17.78 -2.22
N PHE A 14 -13.31 -18.96 -1.79
CA PHE A 14 -12.48 -20.16 -1.93
C PHE A 14 -12.20 -20.48 -3.41
N ASP A 15 -10.96 -20.86 -3.72
CA ASP A 15 -10.56 -21.26 -5.07
C ASP A 15 -11.09 -22.65 -5.43
N GLU A 16 -10.79 -23.11 -6.65
CA GLU A 16 -11.25 -24.41 -7.16
C GLU A 16 -10.74 -25.60 -6.34
N SER A 17 -9.62 -25.45 -5.64
CA SER A 17 -8.99 -26.52 -4.84
C SER A 17 -9.68 -26.75 -3.49
N ALA A 18 -10.58 -25.86 -3.07
CA ALA A 18 -11.33 -25.97 -1.82
C ALA A 18 -12.48 -27.00 -1.84
N GLY A 19 -12.71 -27.68 -2.98
CA GLY A 19 -13.68 -28.76 -3.11
C GLY A 19 -15.13 -28.29 -2.97
N ALA A 20 -15.82 -28.71 -1.92
CA ALA A 20 -17.24 -28.39 -1.71
C ALA A 20 -17.50 -26.88 -1.47
N TRP A 21 -16.45 -26.13 -1.12
CA TRP A 21 -16.54 -24.70 -0.79
C TRP A 21 -16.12 -23.79 -1.95
N SER A 22 -15.66 -24.36 -3.07
CA SER A 22 -15.14 -23.59 -4.21
C SER A 22 -16.14 -22.54 -4.68
N GLY A 23 -15.68 -21.30 -4.81
CA GLY A 23 -16.48 -20.13 -5.20
C GLY A 23 -17.30 -19.48 -4.07
N MET A 24 -17.34 -20.07 -2.87
CA MET A 24 -18.07 -19.50 -1.73
C MET A 24 -17.25 -18.41 -1.03
N PHE A 25 -17.90 -17.34 -0.56
CA PHE A 25 -17.21 -16.34 0.27
C PHE A 25 -16.82 -16.98 1.61
N VAL A 26 -15.60 -16.72 2.09
CA VAL A 26 -15.04 -17.45 3.23
C VAL A 26 -15.93 -17.42 4.49
N LYS A 27 -16.57 -16.29 4.79
CA LYS A 27 -17.44 -16.17 5.97
C LYS A 27 -18.78 -16.88 5.82
N GLU A 28 -19.25 -17.07 4.58
CA GLU A 28 -20.47 -17.86 4.31
C GLU A 28 -20.19 -19.36 4.46
N ALA A 29 -18.94 -19.78 4.25
CA ALA A 29 -18.52 -21.17 4.37
C ALA A 29 -18.30 -21.61 5.83
N ASP A 30 -17.97 -20.69 6.75
CA ASP A 30 -17.72 -20.97 8.17
C ASP A 30 -18.76 -21.93 8.79
N PRO A 31 -20.09 -21.66 8.75
CA PRO A 31 -21.09 -22.57 9.34
C PRO A 31 -21.16 -23.94 8.65
N LEU A 32 -20.93 -24.01 7.35
CA LEU A 32 -21.00 -25.26 6.59
C LEU A 32 -19.78 -26.15 6.82
N ILE A 33 -18.59 -25.54 6.99
CA ILE A 33 -17.37 -26.23 7.37
C ILE A 33 -17.53 -26.85 8.76
N ILE A 34 -18.12 -26.11 9.71
CA ILE A 34 -18.41 -26.62 11.06
C ILE A 34 -19.38 -27.81 10.98
N GLU A 35 -20.45 -27.72 10.18
CA GLU A 35 -21.41 -28.82 9.99
C GLU A 35 -20.73 -30.07 9.42
N ASP A 36 -19.87 -29.92 8.40
CA ASP A 36 -19.12 -31.03 7.80
C ASP A 36 -18.15 -31.69 8.80
N LEU A 37 -17.43 -30.90 9.59
CA LEU A 37 -16.55 -31.41 10.65
C LEU A 37 -17.33 -32.19 11.71
N ASN A 38 -18.50 -31.69 12.11
CA ASN A 38 -19.40 -32.38 13.05
C ASN A 38 -19.89 -33.71 12.45
N ARG A 39 -20.36 -33.70 11.20
CA ARG A 39 -20.84 -34.88 10.47
C ARG A 39 -19.77 -35.96 10.35
N ARG A 40 -18.50 -35.58 10.17
CA ARG A 40 -17.35 -36.49 10.10
C ARG A 40 -16.81 -36.93 11.47
N GLY A 41 -17.39 -36.44 12.58
CA GLY A 41 -16.93 -36.74 13.94
C GLY A 41 -15.54 -36.17 14.26
N LEU A 42 -15.13 -35.10 13.56
CA LEU A 42 -13.84 -34.42 13.74
C LEU A 42 -13.96 -33.18 14.64
N LEU A 43 -15.18 -32.71 14.92
CA LEU A 43 -15.45 -31.57 15.77
C LEU A 43 -15.47 -31.97 17.25
N TYR A 44 -14.57 -31.42 18.06
CA TYR A 44 -14.56 -31.63 19.50
C TYR A 44 -15.54 -30.70 20.25
N SER A 45 -15.53 -29.40 19.90
CA SER A 45 -16.39 -28.39 20.53
C SER A 45 -16.61 -27.20 19.59
N GLU A 46 -17.77 -26.56 19.70
CA GLU A 46 -18.14 -25.32 19.03
C GLU A 46 -18.60 -24.30 20.08
N MET A 47 -18.15 -23.05 19.95
CA MET A 47 -18.51 -21.95 20.85
C MET A 47 -18.55 -20.63 20.06
N GLU A 48 -19.52 -19.77 20.36
CA GLU A 48 -19.52 -18.39 19.87
C GLU A 48 -18.42 -17.59 20.57
N TYR A 49 -17.77 -16.69 19.83
CA TYR A 49 -16.66 -15.89 20.33
C TYR A 49 -16.87 -14.40 20.05
N GLU A 50 -16.99 -13.61 21.12
CA GLU A 50 -17.13 -12.16 21.05
C GLU A 50 -15.75 -11.50 21.19
N HIS A 51 -15.34 -10.74 20.16
CA HIS A 51 -14.07 -10.03 20.14
C HIS A 51 -14.07 -8.87 19.13
N SER A 52 -13.07 -7.99 19.23
CA SER A 52 -12.82 -6.97 18.20
C SER A 52 -12.21 -7.61 16.95
N TYR A 53 -12.76 -7.29 15.79
CA TYR A 53 -12.29 -7.78 14.49
C TYR A 53 -12.09 -6.61 13.52
N PRO A 54 -11.07 -6.63 12.63
CA PRO A 54 -10.84 -5.54 11.70
C PRO A 54 -11.82 -5.55 10.51
N PHE A 55 -12.35 -4.38 10.18
CA PHE A 55 -13.25 -4.15 9.04
C PHE A 55 -12.68 -3.07 8.12
N CYS A 56 -13.07 -3.12 6.84
CA CYS A 56 -12.72 -2.08 5.88
C CYS A 56 -13.36 -0.75 6.30
N TRP A 57 -12.54 0.29 6.54
CA TRP A 57 -12.98 1.62 6.99
C TRP A 57 -13.93 2.35 6.02
N ARG A 58 -14.10 1.84 4.79
CA ARG A 58 -14.94 2.44 3.76
C ARG A 58 -16.26 1.72 3.51
N CYS A 59 -16.30 0.40 3.70
CA CYS A 59 -17.45 -0.42 3.31
C CYS A 59 -17.84 -1.48 4.33
N ASP A 60 -17.25 -1.45 5.52
CA ASP A 60 -17.60 -2.31 6.67
C ASP A 60 -17.53 -3.82 6.39
N THR A 61 -16.80 -4.23 5.36
CA THR A 61 -16.57 -5.64 5.03
C THR A 61 -15.48 -6.21 5.94
N PRO A 62 -15.66 -7.42 6.52
CA PRO A 62 -14.65 -8.03 7.37
C PRO A 62 -13.35 -8.26 6.60
N LEU A 63 -12.24 -7.80 7.16
CA LEU A 63 -10.93 -7.97 6.53
C LEU A 63 -10.39 -9.38 6.73
N LEU A 64 -9.61 -9.83 5.75
CA LEU A 64 -8.89 -11.10 5.80
C LEU A 64 -7.40 -10.78 5.71
N TYR A 65 -6.61 -11.35 6.62
CA TYR A 65 -5.17 -11.36 6.43
C TYR A 65 -4.84 -12.28 5.27
N TYR A 66 -4.21 -11.72 4.24
CA TYR A 66 -4.02 -12.39 2.96
C TYR A 66 -2.61 -12.15 2.45
N ALA A 67 -1.90 -13.23 2.10
CA ALA A 67 -0.57 -13.13 1.54
C ALA A 67 -0.65 -12.59 0.10
N ARG A 68 0.04 -11.48 -0.15
CA ARG A 68 0.03 -10.81 -1.45
C ARG A 68 1.33 -10.07 -1.69
N ALA A 69 1.71 -9.94 -2.96
CA ALA A 69 2.75 -9.00 -3.35
C ALA A 69 2.28 -7.56 -3.07
N SER A 70 3.15 -6.76 -2.47
CA SER A 70 2.91 -5.35 -2.18
C SER A 70 4.23 -4.62 -2.06
N TRP A 71 4.22 -3.32 -2.32
CA TRP A 71 5.37 -2.45 -2.13
C TRP A 71 5.31 -1.80 -0.77
N PHE A 72 6.45 -1.80 -0.08
CA PHE A 72 6.58 -1.27 1.28
C PHE A 72 7.64 -0.18 1.34
N ILE A 73 7.37 0.84 2.14
CA ILE A 73 8.40 1.76 2.63
C ILE A 73 8.88 1.22 3.97
N ARG A 74 10.20 1.04 4.11
CA ARG A 74 10.82 0.46 5.31
C ARG A 74 10.85 1.46 6.48
N MET A 75 9.68 1.72 7.05
CA MET A 75 9.50 2.68 8.15
C MET A 75 10.12 2.19 9.46
N SER A 76 10.24 0.87 9.64
CA SER A 76 10.84 0.26 10.84
C SER A 76 12.27 0.75 11.10
N GLU A 77 13.07 1.00 10.07
CA GLU A 77 14.43 1.54 10.20
C GLU A 77 14.46 3.01 10.62
N LEU A 78 13.34 3.72 10.52
CA LEU A 78 13.22 5.13 10.88
C LEU A 78 12.63 5.35 12.27
N ARG A 79 12.24 4.30 12.99
CA ARG A 79 11.53 4.37 14.28
C ARG A 79 12.18 5.37 15.25
N ASP A 80 13.46 5.21 15.53
CA ASP A 80 14.13 6.03 16.55
C ASP A 80 14.20 7.51 16.13
N ARG A 81 14.30 7.79 14.82
CA ARG A 81 14.23 9.15 14.28
C ARG A 81 12.82 9.73 14.34
N LEU A 82 11.79 8.92 14.09
CA LEU A 82 10.39 9.33 14.21
C LEU A 82 10.07 9.73 15.66
N ILE A 83 10.51 8.94 16.63
CA ILE A 83 10.34 9.24 18.07
C ILE A 83 11.08 10.53 18.44
N ALA A 84 12.35 10.66 18.05
CA ALA A 84 13.14 11.85 18.34
C ALA A 84 12.52 13.12 17.76
N ASN A 85 12.05 13.09 16.51
CA ASN A 85 11.38 14.22 15.88
C ASN A 85 10.00 14.49 16.51
N ASN A 86 9.25 13.47 16.90
CA ASN A 86 7.98 13.66 17.60
C ASN A 86 8.15 14.43 18.93
N HIS A 87 9.26 14.21 19.64
CA HIS A 87 9.56 14.96 20.86
C HIS A 87 9.87 16.44 20.64
N THR A 88 10.20 16.86 19.41
CA THR A 88 10.39 18.29 19.09
C THR A 88 9.08 19.01 18.76
N ILE A 89 7.96 18.27 18.63
CA ILE A 89 6.65 18.82 18.27
C ILE A 89 5.90 19.27 19.54
N ASN A 90 5.34 20.48 19.50
CA ASN A 90 4.47 21.00 20.54
C ASN A 90 3.01 20.56 20.32
N TRP A 91 2.66 19.36 20.77
CA TRP A 91 1.31 18.80 20.65
C TRP A 91 0.30 19.49 21.56
N TYR A 92 -0.91 19.71 21.03
CA TYR A 92 -2.06 20.14 21.83
C TYR A 92 -3.28 19.22 21.54
N PRO A 93 -3.76 18.45 22.53
CA PRO A 93 -3.26 18.34 23.90
C PRO A 93 -1.96 17.54 24.01
N GLU A 94 -1.13 17.85 25.01
CA GLU A 94 0.24 17.32 25.14
C GLU A 94 0.30 15.78 25.21
N HIS A 95 -0.68 15.16 25.86
CA HIS A 95 -0.70 13.70 26.06
C HIS A 95 -0.79 12.89 24.74
N ILE A 96 -1.06 13.52 23.59
CA ILE A 96 -1.04 12.83 22.29
C ILE A 96 0.40 12.48 21.88
N ARG A 97 1.37 13.34 22.23
CA ARG A 97 2.79 13.17 21.89
C ARG A 97 3.33 11.83 22.37
N ASP A 98 3.16 11.57 23.67
CA ASP A 98 3.68 10.38 24.35
C ASP A 98 2.60 9.28 24.50
N GLY A 99 1.34 9.61 24.18
CA GLY A 99 0.19 8.70 24.22
C GLY A 99 -0.14 8.12 22.85
N ARG A 100 -1.27 8.54 22.26
CA ARG A 100 -1.83 7.91 21.05
C ARG A 100 -0.83 7.85 19.90
N PHE A 101 -0.15 8.95 19.57
CA PHE A 101 0.79 8.99 18.45
C PHE A 101 2.15 8.40 18.83
N GLY A 102 2.65 8.69 20.04
CA GLY A 102 3.89 8.10 20.57
C GLY A 102 3.86 6.57 20.55
N ASN A 103 2.83 5.95 21.13
CA ASN A 103 2.65 4.49 21.15
C ASN A 103 2.54 3.90 19.73
N PHE A 104 1.96 4.64 18.78
CA PHE A 104 1.84 4.21 17.39
C PHE A 104 3.22 4.15 16.71
N ILE A 105 4.03 5.22 16.83
CA ILE A 105 5.35 5.27 16.19
C ILE A 105 6.39 4.37 16.89
N GLU A 106 6.24 4.10 18.20
CA GLU A 106 7.06 3.12 18.92
C GLU A 106 6.92 1.70 18.34
N ASN A 107 5.75 1.37 17.81
CA ASN A 107 5.42 0.09 17.20
C ASN A 107 5.29 0.20 15.68
N VAL A 108 5.95 1.21 15.07
CA VAL A 108 5.85 1.45 13.63
C VAL A 108 6.24 0.21 12.83
N VAL A 109 5.39 -0.15 11.89
CA VAL A 109 5.60 -1.24 10.95
C VAL A 109 5.91 -0.67 9.57
N ASP A 110 6.49 -1.48 8.69
CA ASP A 110 6.72 -1.07 7.30
C ASP A 110 5.39 -0.72 6.62
N TRP A 111 5.38 0.41 5.93
CA TRP A 111 4.16 0.96 5.35
C TRP A 111 3.90 0.33 3.99
N ALA A 112 2.86 -0.50 3.89
CA ALA A 112 2.33 -0.98 2.62
C ALA A 112 1.78 0.21 1.82
N VAL A 113 2.54 0.70 0.82
CA VAL A 113 2.22 1.91 0.06
C VAL A 113 1.51 1.60 -1.27
N SER A 114 1.64 0.39 -1.82
CA SER A 114 0.96 0.06 -3.08
C SER A 114 -0.53 -0.25 -2.89
N ARG A 115 -1.33 0.10 -3.90
CA ARG A 115 -2.75 -0.16 -3.99
C ARG A 115 -3.10 -0.69 -5.39
N GLU A 116 -3.81 -1.79 -5.45
CA GLU A 116 -4.38 -2.29 -6.72
C GLU A 116 -5.69 -1.55 -7.03
N ARG A 117 -5.56 -0.28 -7.42
CA ARG A 117 -6.69 0.60 -7.76
C ARG A 117 -6.42 1.35 -9.06
N TYR A 118 -7.47 1.93 -9.61
CA TYR A 118 -7.41 2.62 -10.91
C TYR A 118 -7.12 4.12 -10.80
N TRP A 119 -7.67 4.78 -9.77
CA TRP A 119 -7.54 6.23 -9.56
C TRP A 119 -6.62 6.53 -8.37
N GLY A 120 -5.51 7.19 -8.66
CA GLY A 120 -4.45 7.56 -7.71
C GLY A 120 -3.13 7.80 -8.44
N THR A 121 -2.13 8.34 -7.74
CA THR A 121 -0.79 8.55 -8.29
C THR A 121 -0.16 7.21 -8.67
N PRO A 122 0.19 6.98 -9.95
CA PRO A 122 0.78 5.70 -10.37
C PRO A 122 2.15 5.48 -9.73
N LEU A 123 2.42 4.27 -9.22
CA LEU A 123 3.73 3.93 -8.66
C LEU A 123 4.77 3.94 -9.81
N PRO A 124 5.82 4.78 -9.75
CA PRO A 124 6.68 5.05 -10.91
C PRO A 124 7.81 4.02 -11.04
N ILE A 125 7.49 2.74 -10.90
CA ILE A 125 8.45 1.63 -10.99
C ILE A 125 8.21 0.87 -12.29
N TRP A 126 9.26 0.74 -13.10
CA TRP A 126 9.27 -0.06 -14.32
C TRP A 126 10.13 -1.31 -14.13
N ILE A 127 9.60 -2.46 -14.51
CA ILE A 127 10.29 -3.75 -14.44
C ILE A 127 10.61 -4.22 -15.85
N CYS A 128 11.89 -4.51 -16.10
CA CYS A 128 12.35 -5.08 -17.36
C CYS A 128 11.79 -6.49 -17.55
N GLN A 129 11.19 -6.74 -18.72
CA GLN A 129 10.60 -8.03 -19.07
C GLN A 129 11.65 -9.10 -19.40
N ASP A 130 12.88 -8.70 -19.70
CA ASP A 130 13.97 -9.61 -20.10
C ASP A 130 14.88 -10.01 -18.93
N CYS A 131 15.29 -9.04 -18.10
CA CYS A 131 16.26 -9.28 -17.01
C CYS A 131 15.69 -9.06 -15.60
N GLY A 132 14.44 -8.60 -15.46
CA GLY A 132 13.80 -8.36 -14.17
C GLY A 132 14.31 -7.14 -13.40
N HIS A 133 15.18 -6.31 -13.98
CA HIS A 133 15.66 -5.08 -13.34
C HIS A 133 14.49 -4.13 -13.05
N GLU A 134 14.43 -3.63 -11.82
CA GLU A 134 13.44 -2.68 -11.34
C GLU A 134 14.04 -1.27 -11.31
N HIS A 135 13.43 -0.33 -12.03
CA HIS A 135 13.88 1.05 -12.10
C HIS A 135 12.78 2.01 -11.66
N ALA A 136 13.08 2.89 -10.70
CA ALA A 136 12.17 3.93 -10.24
C ALA A 136 12.43 5.25 -10.98
N VAL A 137 11.45 5.69 -11.77
CA VAL A 137 11.53 6.93 -12.55
C VAL A 137 11.22 8.13 -11.66
N GLY A 138 12.17 9.06 -11.55
CA GLY A 138 12.09 10.21 -10.65
C GLY A 138 11.56 11.50 -11.27
N SER A 139 11.40 11.58 -12.60
CA SER A 139 10.87 12.78 -13.26
C SER A 139 10.24 12.50 -14.63
N VAL A 140 9.40 13.43 -15.10
CA VAL A 140 8.84 13.39 -16.47
C VAL A 140 9.95 13.50 -17.53
N ALA A 141 11.02 14.24 -17.24
CA ALA A 141 12.17 14.38 -18.13
C ALA A 141 12.91 13.05 -18.31
N GLU A 142 13.20 12.37 -17.20
CA GLU A 142 13.79 11.02 -17.19
C GLU A 142 12.91 10.02 -17.93
N LEU A 143 11.60 10.04 -17.66
CA LEU A 143 10.64 9.17 -18.35
C LEU A 143 10.73 9.34 -19.87
N ARG A 144 10.70 10.58 -20.36
CA ARG A 144 10.81 10.88 -21.80
C ARG A 144 12.15 10.46 -22.39
N GLN A 145 13.24 10.58 -21.64
CA GLN A 145 14.56 10.16 -22.08
C GLN A 145 14.66 8.64 -22.22
N MET A 146 14.05 7.88 -21.30
CA MET A 146 14.06 6.42 -21.32
C MET A 146 13.02 5.83 -22.27
N ALA A 147 12.06 6.62 -22.75
CA ALA A 147 10.93 6.10 -23.50
C ALA A 147 11.33 5.51 -24.86
N LYS A 148 10.88 4.27 -25.09
CA LYS A 148 10.82 3.65 -26.42
C LYS A 148 9.49 3.99 -27.09
N GLU A 149 8.42 3.93 -26.31
CA GLU A 149 7.06 4.22 -26.75
C GLU A 149 6.35 5.06 -25.69
N LEU A 150 5.66 6.11 -26.13
CA LEU A 150 4.79 6.93 -25.30
C LEU A 150 3.37 6.92 -25.86
N PRO A 151 2.34 6.97 -25.00
CA PRO A 151 0.96 7.08 -25.46
C PRO A 151 0.74 8.38 -26.26
N GLU A 152 -0.17 8.33 -27.23
CA GLU A 152 -0.53 9.47 -28.09
C GLU A 152 -1.00 10.69 -27.25
N HIS A 153 -1.82 10.42 -26.22
CA HIS A 153 -2.19 11.40 -25.21
C HIS A 153 -1.38 11.15 -23.94
N PHE A 154 -0.21 11.77 -23.87
CA PHE A 154 0.71 11.62 -22.75
C PHE A 154 0.17 12.32 -21.48
N GLU A 155 -0.42 11.51 -20.61
CA GLU A 155 -0.93 11.89 -19.30
C GLU A 155 -0.33 10.93 -18.27
N LEU A 156 0.05 11.46 -17.10
CA LEU A 156 0.76 10.68 -16.07
C LEU A 156 -0.16 9.74 -15.29
N HIS A 157 -1.46 9.80 -15.54
CA HIS A 157 -2.47 8.98 -14.90
C HIS A 157 -2.76 7.69 -15.68
N ARG A 158 -3.26 6.69 -14.95
CA ARG A 158 -3.87 5.50 -15.58
C ARG A 158 -5.15 5.93 -16.32
N PRO A 159 -5.46 5.33 -17.48
CA PRO A 159 -4.76 4.22 -18.14
C PRO A 159 -3.63 4.65 -19.10
N SER A 160 -3.38 5.95 -19.28
CA SER A 160 -2.42 6.44 -20.29
C SER A 160 -0.99 6.00 -19.97
N ILE A 161 -0.52 6.25 -18.75
CA ILE A 161 0.86 5.95 -18.35
C ILE A 161 1.22 4.45 -18.41
N ASP A 162 0.21 3.56 -18.31
CA ASP A 162 0.41 2.11 -18.36
C ASP A 162 0.85 1.64 -19.76
N GLN A 163 0.67 2.46 -20.80
CA GLN A 163 1.08 2.17 -22.17
C GLN A 163 2.54 2.55 -22.44
N ALA A 164 3.17 3.35 -21.57
CA ALA A 164 4.55 3.78 -21.77
C ALA A 164 5.53 2.60 -21.61
N VAL A 165 6.31 2.35 -22.66
CA VAL A 165 7.38 1.34 -22.65
C VAL A 165 8.72 2.06 -22.57
N LEU A 166 9.51 1.70 -21.57
CA LEU A 166 10.84 2.29 -21.35
C LEU A 166 11.94 1.31 -21.78
N SER A 167 13.08 1.85 -22.18
CA SER A 167 14.31 1.10 -22.36
C SER A 167 14.92 0.78 -21.00
N CYS A 168 15.12 -0.51 -20.71
CA CYS A 168 15.81 -0.95 -19.51
C CYS A 168 17.23 -0.36 -19.47
N PRO A 169 17.65 0.28 -18.36
CA PRO A 169 18.98 0.89 -18.28
C PRO A 169 20.12 -0.15 -18.23
N GLU A 170 19.84 -1.38 -17.79
CA GLU A 170 20.84 -2.45 -17.64
C GLU A 170 21.08 -3.23 -18.95
N CYS A 171 20.01 -3.65 -19.63
CA CYS A 171 20.13 -4.54 -20.80
C CYS A 171 19.57 -3.95 -22.11
N GLY A 172 18.94 -2.77 -22.08
CA GLY A 172 18.26 -2.18 -23.23
C GLY A 172 16.95 -2.87 -23.64
N GLY A 173 16.50 -3.87 -22.86
CA GLY A 173 15.23 -4.57 -23.04
C GLY A 173 14.00 -3.69 -22.80
N ASP A 174 12.80 -4.24 -22.98
CA ASP A 174 11.56 -3.52 -22.73
C ASP A 174 11.20 -3.56 -21.24
N ALA A 175 10.91 -2.40 -20.66
CA ALA A 175 10.44 -2.28 -19.29
C ALA A 175 9.01 -1.74 -19.25
N ARG A 176 8.18 -2.32 -18.38
CA ARG A 176 6.78 -1.94 -18.17
C ARG A 176 6.53 -1.55 -16.74
N ARG A 177 5.65 -0.56 -16.54
CA ARG A 177 5.27 -0.09 -15.21
C ARG A 177 4.57 -1.20 -14.44
N VAL A 178 4.81 -1.27 -13.13
CA VAL A 178 3.98 -2.07 -12.22
C VAL A 178 2.53 -1.52 -12.21
N PRO A 179 1.48 -2.34 -12.05
CA PRO A 179 0.10 -1.88 -12.22
C PRO A 179 -0.42 -1.01 -11.07
N GLU A 180 0.24 -1.03 -9.91
CA GLU A 180 -0.25 -0.41 -8.68
C GLU A 180 -0.20 1.12 -8.71
N VAL A 181 -1.08 1.73 -7.93
CA VAL A 181 -1.04 3.16 -7.58
C VAL A 181 -0.59 3.31 -6.12
N MET A 182 -0.20 4.51 -5.72
CA MET A 182 0.18 4.82 -4.34
C MET A 182 -1.03 4.94 -3.41
N ASP A 183 -0.77 4.74 -2.13
CA ASP A 183 -1.68 5.07 -1.03
C ASP A 183 -1.96 6.58 -0.99
N CYS A 184 -3.22 7.00 -0.81
CA CYS A 184 -3.57 8.43 -0.82
C CYS A 184 -2.99 9.20 0.37
N TRP A 185 -2.61 8.51 1.45
CA TRP A 185 -1.85 9.09 2.56
C TRP A 185 -0.42 9.48 2.15
N PHE A 186 0.13 8.85 1.11
CA PHE A 186 1.40 9.27 0.51
C PHE A 186 1.25 10.60 -0.23
N ASP A 187 0.16 10.77 -1.00
CA ASP A 187 -0.12 12.01 -1.71
C ASP A 187 -0.30 13.18 -0.72
N SER A 188 -1.15 13.00 0.29
CA SER A 188 -1.39 14.02 1.33
C SER A 188 -0.16 14.28 2.20
N GLY A 189 0.59 13.24 2.56
CA GLY A 189 1.86 13.38 3.29
C GLY A 189 2.96 14.08 2.48
N SER A 190 2.89 14.04 1.16
CA SER A 190 3.84 14.71 0.25
C SER A 190 3.52 16.19 0.04
N MET A 191 2.34 16.66 0.47
CA MET A 191 1.86 18.03 0.29
C MET A 191 2.90 19.13 0.62
N PRO A 192 3.69 19.06 1.71
CA PRO A 192 4.63 20.12 2.07
C PRO A 192 5.62 20.50 0.96
N PHE A 193 6.04 19.55 0.13
CA PHE A 193 6.98 19.78 -0.96
C PHE A 193 6.32 19.67 -2.35
N ALA A 194 5.36 18.76 -2.52
CA ALA A 194 4.71 18.52 -3.80
C ALA A 194 3.92 19.74 -4.30
N GLN A 195 3.32 20.52 -3.39
CA GLN A 195 2.59 21.75 -3.75
C GLN A 195 3.45 22.79 -4.46
N TRP A 196 4.76 22.76 -4.22
CA TRP A 196 5.74 23.71 -4.76
C TRP A 196 6.47 23.17 -5.98
N HIS A 197 6.12 21.97 -6.46
CA HIS A 197 6.87 21.28 -7.51
C HIS A 197 8.37 21.04 -7.13
N TYR A 198 8.66 21.00 -5.82
CA TYR A 198 9.98 20.63 -5.32
C TYR A 198 10.28 19.16 -5.68
N PRO A 199 11.53 18.81 -6.09
CA PRO A 199 12.74 19.63 -6.09
C PRO A 199 13.00 20.44 -7.37
N PHE A 200 12.09 20.41 -8.35
CA PHE A 200 12.31 21.00 -9.67
C PHE A 200 12.19 22.52 -9.68
N GLU A 201 11.27 23.07 -8.89
CA GLU A 201 10.99 24.50 -8.82
C GLU A 201 10.78 24.97 -7.36
N ASN A 202 10.69 26.29 -7.17
CA ASN A 202 10.29 26.94 -5.92
C ASN A 202 11.05 26.49 -4.66
N GLN A 203 12.35 26.22 -4.80
CA GLN A 203 13.22 25.78 -3.71
C GLN A 203 13.29 26.81 -2.57
N ASP A 204 13.33 28.10 -2.91
CA ASP A 204 13.31 29.18 -1.92
C ASP A 204 11.99 29.22 -1.14
N MET A 205 10.84 29.07 -1.83
CA MET A 205 9.53 29.02 -1.17
C MET A 205 9.43 27.82 -0.23
N PHE A 206 9.89 26.64 -0.66
CA PHE A 206 9.94 25.45 0.19
C PHE A 206 10.84 25.68 1.42
N ALA A 207 12.03 26.25 1.24
CA ALA A 207 12.96 26.53 2.32
C ALA A 207 12.43 27.56 3.33
N GLU A 208 11.66 28.55 2.88
CA GLU A 208 11.01 29.54 3.74
C GLU A 208 9.77 28.99 4.47
N SER A 209 9.09 27.98 3.89
CA SER A 209 7.82 27.46 4.41
C SER A 209 7.95 26.16 5.19
N PHE A 210 9.09 25.47 5.10
CA PHE A 210 9.35 24.23 5.81
C PHE A 210 10.43 24.43 6.89
N PRO A 211 10.18 24.03 8.15
CA PRO A 211 8.99 23.36 8.67
C PRO A 211 7.83 24.34 8.97
N ALA A 212 6.58 23.88 8.79
CA ALA A 212 5.39 24.68 9.09
C ALA A 212 5.23 24.93 10.60
N ASP A 213 4.72 26.11 10.97
CA ASP A 213 4.55 26.52 12.37
C ASP A 213 3.36 25.85 13.07
N PHE A 214 2.29 25.53 12.34
CA PHE A 214 1.03 25.05 12.92
C PHE A 214 0.19 24.25 11.91
N ILE A 215 -0.45 23.18 12.40
CA ILE A 215 -1.51 22.44 11.71
C ILE A 215 -2.64 22.13 12.70
N THR A 216 -3.86 21.95 12.20
CA THR A 216 -5.01 21.52 12.99
C THR A 216 -5.89 20.58 12.19
N GLU A 217 -5.96 19.33 12.62
CA GLU A 217 -6.85 18.32 12.06
C GLU A 217 -7.58 17.60 13.19
N ALA A 218 -8.52 16.73 12.84
CA ALA A 218 -9.21 15.90 13.82
C ALA A 218 -8.26 14.84 14.44
N VAL A 219 -8.72 14.22 15.51
CA VAL A 219 -7.94 13.25 16.31
C VAL A 219 -7.88 11.86 15.69
N ASP A 220 -8.59 11.62 14.58
CA ASP A 220 -8.87 10.30 14.00
C ASP A 220 -7.61 9.52 13.59
#